data_AF-A0A0J6FZY1-F1
#
_entry.id   AF-A0A0J6FZY1-F1
#
_cell.length_a   1.000
_cell.length_b   1.000
_cell.length_c   1.000
_cell.angle_alpha   90.00
_cell.angle_beta   90.00
_cell.angle_gamma   90.00
#
_symmetry.space_group_name_H-M   'P 1'
#
loop_
_entity.id
_entity.type
_entity.pdbx_description
1 polymer ?
#
loop_
_entity_poly.entity_id
_entity_poly.type
_entity_poly.pdbx_seq_one_letter_code
_entity_poly.pdbx_strand_id
1 'polypeptide(L)'
;MLALALLPGLASASSVTGTVKDLSVRATDGIHYVVVNATPTQRPTCAASTTYYMIKDEKSDTGKAQLAMLLSAYMAGKPVWIEGGDTCTRWGDGEDIRTVSFH
;
A
#
# COMPACT_ATOMS: atom_id res chain seq x y z
N MET A 1 7.23 -40.62 -15.06
CA MET A 1 6.38 -39.50 -14.54
C MET A 1 7.32 -38.48 -13.93
N LEU A 2 7.55 -37.35 -14.60
CA LEU A 2 8.40 -36.28 -14.08
C LEU A 2 7.55 -35.46 -13.11
N ALA A 3 7.83 -35.54 -11.81
CA ALA A 3 7.14 -34.74 -10.80
C ALA A 3 7.61 -33.28 -10.90
N LEU A 4 6.73 -32.39 -11.35
CA LEU A 4 6.96 -30.95 -11.37
C LEU A 4 6.85 -30.44 -9.93
N ALA A 5 7.98 -30.20 -9.27
CA ALA A 5 8.01 -29.58 -7.95
C ALA A 5 7.57 -28.11 -8.07
N LEU A 6 6.39 -27.77 -7.53
CA LEU A 6 6.02 -26.38 -7.29
C LEU A 6 6.95 -25.83 -6.20
N LEU A 7 7.94 -25.03 -6.61
CA LEU A 7 8.63 -24.16 -5.67
C LEU A 7 7.62 -23.10 -5.21
N PRO A 8 7.31 -22.99 -3.90
CA PRO A 8 6.52 -21.86 -3.42
C PRO A 8 7.31 -20.60 -3.75
N GLY A 9 6.76 -19.78 -4.67
CA GLY A 9 7.30 -18.46 -4.91
C GLY A 9 7.31 -17.70 -3.59
N LEU A 10 8.46 -17.16 -3.23
CA LEU A 10 8.56 -16.20 -2.12
C LEU A 10 7.60 -15.05 -2.47
N ALA A 11 6.43 -15.02 -1.84
CA ALA A 11 5.51 -13.90 -1.93
C ALA A 11 6.22 -12.71 -1.28
N SER A 12 6.89 -11.91 -2.10
CA SER A 12 7.58 -10.72 -1.64
C SER A 12 6.55 -9.62 -1.56
N ALA A 13 6.29 -9.11 -0.36
CA ALA A 13 5.42 -7.96 -0.18
C ALA A 13 5.99 -6.78 -0.97
N SER A 14 5.13 -6.06 -1.68
CA SER A 14 5.56 -4.84 -2.35
C SER A 14 6.04 -3.83 -1.31
N SER A 15 6.92 -2.91 -1.71
CA SER A 15 7.29 -1.82 -0.83
C SER A 15 7.70 -0.57 -1.58
N VAL A 16 7.61 0.57 -0.89
CA VAL A 16 8.04 1.85 -1.42
C VAL A 16 8.51 2.78 -0.29
N THR A 17 9.58 3.55 -0.54
CA THR A 17 10.03 4.63 0.35
C THR A 17 10.01 5.95 -0.41
N GLY A 18 9.33 6.96 0.14
CA GLY A 18 9.29 8.29 -0.46
C GLY A 18 8.44 9.27 0.33
N THR A 19 8.47 10.55 -0.05
CA THR A 19 7.54 11.54 0.52
C THR A 19 6.13 11.33 -0.01
N VAL A 20 5.12 11.63 0.80
CA VAL A 20 3.71 11.54 0.36
C VAL A 20 3.47 12.56 -0.76
N LYS A 21 3.02 12.07 -1.91
CA LYS A 21 2.67 12.88 -3.09
C LYS A 21 1.20 13.28 -3.05
N ASP A 22 0.33 12.28 -2.89
CA ASP A 22 -1.12 12.43 -2.82
C ASP A 22 -1.64 11.60 -1.65
N LEU A 23 -2.54 12.16 -0.84
CA LEU A 23 -3.30 11.45 0.19
C LEU A 23 -4.76 11.85 0.04
N SER A 24 -5.62 10.88 -0.25
CA SER A 24 -7.00 11.15 -0.69
C SER A 24 -8.00 10.35 0.11
N VAL A 25 -9.11 11.01 0.45
CA VAL A 25 -10.30 10.42 1.06
C VAL A 25 -11.46 10.67 0.10
N ARG A 26 -12.02 9.60 -0.48
CA ARG A 26 -13.05 9.70 -1.51
C ARG A 26 -14.43 9.42 -0.93
N ALA A 27 -15.31 10.41 -0.95
CA ALA A 27 -16.63 10.29 -0.30
C ALA A 27 -17.61 9.33 -1.02
N THR A 28 -17.47 9.11 -2.33
CA THR A 28 -18.43 8.31 -3.12
C THR A 28 -18.43 6.82 -2.75
N ASP A 29 -17.31 6.31 -2.25
CA ASP A 29 -17.10 4.90 -1.89
C ASP A 29 -16.28 4.71 -0.61
N GLY A 30 -15.90 5.81 0.04
CA GLY A 30 -15.15 5.83 1.29
C GLY A 30 -13.71 5.34 1.16
N ILE A 31 -13.13 5.27 -0.05
CA ILE A 31 -11.76 4.75 -0.19
C ILE A 31 -10.76 5.79 0.32
N HIS A 32 -9.76 5.33 1.07
CA HIS A 32 -8.59 6.14 1.38
C HIS A 32 -7.37 5.55 0.69
N TYR A 33 -6.66 6.37 -0.08
CA TYR A 33 -5.46 5.93 -0.79
C TYR A 33 -4.34 6.95 -0.73
N VAL A 34 -3.12 6.46 -0.95
CA VAL A 34 -1.90 7.26 -0.92
C VAL A 34 -1.02 6.96 -2.13
N VAL A 35 -0.38 8.00 -2.67
CA VAL A 35 0.71 7.93 -3.64
C VAL A 35 1.95 8.54 -2.99
N VAL A 36 3.12 7.93 -3.20
CA VAL A 36 4.40 8.47 -2.75
C VAL A 36 5.29 8.85 -3.94
N ASN A 37 6.25 9.76 -3.73
CA ASN A 37 7.22 10.18 -4.74
C ASN A 37 8.33 9.14 -4.93
N ALA A 38 7.96 7.92 -5.30
CA ALA A 38 8.85 6.82 -5.64
C ALA A 38 8.07 5.73 -6.39
N THR A 39 8.78 4.80 -7.03
CA THR A 39 8.17 3.65 -7.72
C THR A 39 8.16 2.45 -6.80
N PRO A 40 7.00 1.84 -6.51
CA PRO A 40 6.93 0.63 -5.72
C PRO A 40 7.60 -0.57 -6.39
N THR A 41 8.25 -1.41 -5.61
CA THR A 41 8.84 -2.67 -6.08
C THR A 41 7.86 -3.83 -5.83
N GLN A 42 7.93 -4.88 -6.67
CA GLN A 42 7.24 -6.17 -6.42
C GLN A 42 5.72 -6.05 -6.18
N ARG A 43 5.04 -5.21 -6.97
CA ARG A 43 3.58 -5.07 -6.86
C ARG A 43 2.85 -6.36 -7.23
N PRO A 44 1.73 -6.68 -6.56
CA PRO A 44 0.90 -7.82 -6.90
C PRO A 44 0.25 -7.62 -8.26
N THR A 45 -0.11 -8.73 -8.91
CA THR A 45 -0.76 -8.72 -10.24
C THR A 45 -2.00 -7.81 -10.28
N CYS A 46 -2.79 -7.78 -9.20
CA CYS A 46 -4.00 -6.94 -9.14
C CYS A 46 -3.68 -5.45 -9.23
N ALA A 47 -2.51 -5.00 -8.74
CA ALA A 47 -2.12 -3.59 -8.73
C ALA A 47 -0.91 -3.29 -9.62
N ALA A 48 -0.59 -4.18 -10.58
CA ALA A 48 0.63 -4.10 -11.38
C ALA A 48 0.75 -2.83 -12.24
N SER A 49 -0.38 -2.20 -12.57
CA SER A 49 -0.44 -0.99 -13.41
C SER A 49 -0.69 0.30 -12.61
N THR A 50 -0.66 0.25 -11.28
CA THR A 50 -0.89 1.39 -10.40
C THR A 50 0.29 1.61 -9.47
N THR A 51 0.37 2.78 -8.83
CA THR A 51 1.41 3.10 -7.82
C THR A 51 0.84 3.49 -6.47
N TYR A 52 -0.48 3.62 -6.37
CA TYR A 52 -1.14 3.97 -5.12
C TYR A 52 -1.34 2.74 -4.23
N TYR A 53 -1.47 3.00 -2.93
CA TYR A 53 -1.82 2.00 -1.93
C TYR A 53 -3.12 2.37 -1.23
N MET A 54 -3.85 1.35 -0.76
CA MET A 54 -5.15 1.48 -0.13
C MET A 54 -5.04 1.27 1.38
N ILE A 55 -5.64 2.15 2.17
CA ILE A 55 -5.91 1.82 3.58
C ILE A 55 -7.05 0.80 3.58
N LYS A 56 -6.73 -0.46 3.89
CA LYS A 56 -7.64 -1.61 3.69
C LYS A 56 -9.01 -1.47 4.36
N ASP A 57 -8.99 -0.99 5.60
CA ASP A 57 -10.18 -0.77 6.41
C ASP A 57 -10.03 0.57 7.12
N GLU A 58 -10.58 1.60 6.50
CA GLU A 58 -10.49 2.99 6.95
C GLU A 58 -11.22 3.26 8.27
N LYS A 59 -12.12 2.36 8.68
CA LYS A 59 -12.92 2.50 9.91
C LYS A 59 -12.26 1.82 11.10
N SER A 60 -11.35 0.87 10.86
CA SER A 60 -10.54 0.24 11.89
C SER A 60 -9.61 1.24 12.59
N ASP A 61 -9.21 0.93 13.83
CA ASP A 61 -8.26 1.77 14.56
C ASP A 61 -6.88 1.78 13.89
N THR A 62 -6.47 0.66 13.29
CA THR A 62 -5.27 0.57 12.45
C THR A 62 -5.35 1.48 11.24
N GLY A 63 -6.48 1.49 10.51
CA GLY A 63 -6.65 2.33 9.33
C GLY A 63 -6.64 3.83 9.66
N LYS A 64 -7.26 4.23 10.77
CA LYS A 64 -7.18 5.60 11.29
C LYS A 64 -5.74 5.97 11.67
N ALA A 65 -5.01 5.06 12.31
CA ALA A 65 -3.62 5.27 12.67
C ALA A 65 -2.72 5.41 11.43
N GLN A 66 -2.92 4.56 10.41
CA GLN A 66 -2.22 4.67 9.12
C GLN A 66 -2.49 6.01 8.45
N LEU A 67 -3.77 6.46 8.38
CA LEU A 67 -4.12 7.76 7.83
C LEU A 67 -3.43 8.91 8.58
N ALA A 68 -3.45 8.86 9.92
CA ALA A 68 -2.81 9.86 10.77
C ALA A 68 -1.28 9.91 10.57
N MET A 69 -0.63 8.75 10.44
CA MET A 69 0.80 8.67 10.16
C MET A 69 1.14 9.27 8.79
N LEU A 70 0.40 8.92 7.75
CA LEU A 70 0.60 9.45 6.39
C LEU A 70 0.39 10.97 6.35
N LEU A 71 -0.67 11.47 6.98
CA LEU A 71 -0.92 12.91 7.11
C LEU A 71 0.21 13.62 7.84
N SER A 72 0.69 13.05 8.94
CA SER A 72 1.80 13.60 9.72
C SER A 72 3.10 13.66 8.89
N ALA A 73 3.38 12.62 8.11
CA ALA A 73 4.54 12.58 7.22
C ALA A 73 4.47 13.65 6.12
N TYR A 74 3.29 13.80 5.51
CA TYR A 74 3.02 14.83 4.51
C TYR A 74 3.28 16.23 5.07
N MET A 75 2.70 16.54 6.24
CA MET A 75 2.89 17.83 6.91
C MET A 75 4.35 18.08 7.31
N ALA A 76 5.08 17.04 7.70
CA ALA A 76 6.48 17.13 8.09
C ALA A 76 7.48 17.12 6.91
N GLY A 77 7.01 16.85 5.69
CA GLY A 77 7.88 16.65 4.52
C GLY A 77 8.85 15.47 4.67
N LYS A 78 8.52 14.47 5.50
CA LYS A 78 9.37 13.31 5.77
C LYS A 78 8.99 12.12 4.88
N PRO A 79 9.98 11.28 4.49
CA PRO A 79 9.68 10.05 3.78
C PRO A 79 8.91 9.08 4.68
N VAL A 80 8.01 8.31 4.07
CA VAL A 80 7.39 7.13 4.66
C VAL A 80 7.92 5.89 3.96
N TRP A 81 7.99 4.78 4.69
CA TRP A 81 8.08 3.45 4.11
C TRP A 81 6.70 2.80 4.19
N ILE A 82 6.22 2.30 3.05
CA ILE A 82 4.95 1.58 2.93
C ILE A 82 5.26 0.16 2.49
N GLU A 83 4.67 -0.81 3.19
CA GLU A 83 4.69 -2.22 2.84
C GLU A 83 3.30 -2.68 2.39
N GLY A 84 3.27 -3.38 1.27
CA GLY A 84 2.07 -3.93 0.66
C GLY A 84 1.57 -5.23 1.29
N GLY A 85 0.27 -5.43 1.16
CA GLY A 85 -0.47 -6.60 1.62
C GLY A 85 -0.41 -7.79 0.66
N ASP A 86 0.17 -7.64 -0.55
CA ASP A 86 0.07 -8.61 -1.65
C ASP A 86 -1.38 -8.98 -2.01
N THR A 87 -2.30 -8.06 -1.70
CA THR A 87 -3.75 -8.24 -1.86
C THR A 87 -4.40 -6.90 -2.22
N CYS A 88 -5.50 -6.96 -2.98
CA CYS A 88 -6.28 -5.80 -3.39
C CYS A 88 -7.74 -5.98 -2.94
N THR A 89 -7.97 -6.02 -1.62
CA THR A 89 -9.30 -6.33 -1.07
C THR A 89 -10.17 -5.09 -0.89
N ARG A 90 -9.55 -3.90 -0.69
CA ARG A 90 -10.32 -2.66 -0.56
C ARG A 90 -10.78 -2.09 -1.90
N TRP A 91 -9.92 -2.18 -2.92
CA TRP A 91 -10.17 -1.67 -4.27
C TRP A 91 -9.42 -2.54 -5.29
N GLY A 92 -10.08 -2.91 -6.40
CA GLY A 92 -9.63 -4.02 -7.26
C GLY A 92 -8.23 -3.87 -7.88
N ASP A 93 -7.77 -2.65 -8.13
CA ASP A 93 -6.45 -2.33 -8.67
C ASP A 93 -5.53 -1.56 -7.69
N GLY A 94 -5.93 -1.49 -6.42
CA GLY A 94 -5.17 -0.86 -5.34
C GLY A 94 -4.69 -1.87 -4.32
N GLU A 95 -3.37 -1.99 -4.18
CA GLU A 95 -2.82 -2.87 -3.16
C GLU A 95 -3.07 -2.32 -1.75
N ASP A 96 -3.54 -3.19 -0.86
CA ASP A 96 -3.79 -2.88 0.53
C ASP A 96 -2.48 -2.62 1.29
N ILE A 97 -2.48 -1.61 2.16
CA ILE A 97 -1.36 -1.33 3.05
C ILE A 97 -1.32 -2.37 4.17
N ARG A 98 -0.17 -3.03 4.33
CA ARG A 98 0.16 -3.82 5.51
C ARG A 98 0.75 -2.94 6.61
N THR A 99 1.75 -2.14 6.26
CA THR A 99 2.55 -1.36 7.22
C THR A 99 2.82 0.04 6.69
N VAL A 100 2.78 1.04 7.59
CA VAL A 100 3.34 2.38 7.37
C VAL A 100 4.34 2.65 8.50
N SER A 101 5.55 3.08 8.17
CA SER A 101 6.56 3.45 9.17
C SER A 101 7.35 4.71 8.77
N PHE A 102 8.04 5.27 9.75
CA PHE A 102 9.07 6.29 9.57
C PHE A 102 10.44 5.67 9.83
N HIS A 103 11.44 6.09 9.06
CA HIS A 103 12.85 5.75 9.28
C HIS A 103 13.70 7.03 9.25
#